data_AF-A0A9P6Z7L8-F1
#
_entry.id   AF-A0A9P6Z7L8-F1
#
_cell.length_a   1.000
_cell.length_b   1.000
_cell.length_c   1.000
_cell.angle_alpha   90.00
_cell.angle_beta   90.00
_cell.angle_gamma   90.00
#
_symmetry.space_group_name_H-M   'P 1'
#
loop_
_entity.id
_entity.type
_entity.pdbx_description
1 polymer ?
#
loop_
_entity_poly.entity_id
_entity_poly.type
_entity_poly.pdbx_seq_one_letter_code
_entity_poly.pdbx_strand_id
1 'polypeptide(L)'
;MISAEALEPTDDVEKNARMKKRIQDQLAKLKRNAERRRQRQLTKQAALAENPVLGLIRGKREGAMRRCGNCGQLGHMKTNKNCPKFYLMNDPLHNLTELPPTLPTDTSSSSQTSPNVKEIKGL
;
A
#
# COMPACT_ATOMS: atom_id res chain seq x y z
N MET A 1 -6.05 -29.89 -7.96
CA MET A 1 -7.07 -29.43 -6.99
C MET A 1 -8.13 -30.51 -6.94
N ILE A 2 -8.35 -31.13 -5.79
CA ILE A 2 -9.33 -32.22 -5.65
C ILE A 2 -10.69 -31.59 -5.36
N SER A 3 -11.65 -31.78 -6.28
CA SER A 3 -13.02 -31.27 -6.23
C SER A 3 -13.84 -31.98 -5.15
N ALA A 4 -14.71 -31.22 -4.48
CA ALA A 4 -15.49 -31.68 -3.33
C ALA A 4 -16.57 -32.74 -3.66
N GLU A 5 -16.89 -32.94 -4.94
CA GLU A 5 -17.90 -33.89 -5.44
C GLU A 5 -17.41 -35.34 -5.62
N ALA A 6 -16.12 -35.62 -5.38
CA ALA A 6 -15.52 -36.95 -5.60
C ALA A 6 -15.33 -37.79 -4.33
N LEU A 7 -15.92 -37.40 -3.20
CA LEU A 7 -15.76 -38.12 -1.93
C LEU A 7 -17.02 -38.93 -1.64
N GLU A 8 -17.05 -40.17 -2.13
CA GLU A 8 -17.97 -41.19 -1.65
C GLU A 8 -17.84 -41.34 -0.11
N PRO A 9 -18.93 -41.54 0.65
CA PRO A 9 -18.87 -41.80 2.08
C PRO A 9 -17.97 -43.00 2.35
N THR A 10 -16.72 -42.73 2.72
CA THR A 10 -15.75 -43.75 3.08
C THR A 10 -16.13 -44.18 4.49
N ASP A 11 -16.40 -45.47 4.72
CA ASP A 11 -16.84 -46.07 6.00
C ASP A 11 -15.80 -46.01 7.16
N ASP A 12 -14.87 -45.04 7.12
CA ASP A 12 -13.92 -44.74 8.18
C ASP A 12 -14.36 -43.49 8.94
N VAL A 13 -15.04 -43.69 10.07
CA VAL A 13 -15.55 -42.61 10.96
C VAL A 13 -14.44 -41.62 11.33
N GLU A 14 -13.22 -42.12 11.51
CA GLU A 14 -12.06 -41.31 11.89
C GLU A 14 -11.56 -40.39 10.75
N LYS A 15 -11.60 -40.87 9.49
CA LYS A 15 -11.26 -40.04 8.31
C LYS A 15 -12.34 -39.00 8.06
N ASN A 16 -13.61 -39.36 8.23
CA ASN A 16 -14.75 -38.45 8.11
C ASN A 16 -14.71 -37.35 9.18
N ALA A 17 -14.35 -37.68 10.41
CA ALA A 17 -14.18 -36.69 11.48
C ALA A 17 -13.05 -35.69 11.17
N ARG A 18 -11.90 -36.17 10.68
CA ARG A 18 -10.78 -35.31 10.25
C ARG A 18 -11.17 -34.39 9.08
N MET A 19 -11.87 -34.93 8.09
CA MET A 19 -12.35 -34.15 6.93
C MET A 19 -13.36 -33.08 7.36
N LYS A 20 -14.34 -33.46 8.18
CA LYS A 20 -15.36 -32.55 8.73
C LYS A 20 -14.72 -31.40 9.51
N LYS A 21 -13.72 -31.68 10.36
CA LYS A 21 -12.97 -30.64 11.08
C LYS A 21 -12.28 -29.66 10.13
N ARG A 22 -11.58 -30.16 9.10
CA ARG A 22 -10.92 -29.31 8.09
C ARG A 22 -11.92 -28.41 7.35
N ILE A 23 -13.07 -28.95 6.97
CA ILE A 23 -14.14 -28.19 6.30
C ILE A 23 -14.70 -27.12 7.24
N GLN A 24 -14.95 -27.46 8.51
CA GLN A 24 -15.41 -26.50 9.52
C GLN A 24 -14.41 -25.36 9.75
N ASP A 25 -13.11 -25.67 9.83
CA ASP A 25 -12.05 -24.66 9.97
C ASP A 25 -11.99 -23.72 8.76
N GLN A 26 -12.14 -24.27 7.54
CA GLN A 26 -12.22 -23.47 6.32
C GLN A 26 -13.46 -22.56 6.32
N LEU A 27 -14.63 -23.08 6.70
CA LEU A 27 -15.86 -22.29 6.83
C LEU A 27 -15.71 -21.19 7.87
N ALA A 28 -15.11 -21.46 9.03
CA ALA A 28 -14.86 -20.47 10.07
C ALA A 28 -13.89 -19.38 9.59
N LYS A 29 -12.86 -19.75 8.82
CA LYS A 29 -11.93 -18.79 8.21
C LYS A 29 -12.62 -17.91 7.17
N LEU A 30 -13.46 -18.50 6.31
CA LEU A 30 -14.24 -17.77 5.31
C LEU A 30 -15.24 -16.81 5.96
N LYS A 31 -15.98 -17.25 6.98
CA LYS A 31 -16.91 -16.40 7.76
C LYS A 31 -16.20 -15.22 8.41
N ARG A 32 -15.06 -15.45 9.09
CA ARG A 32 -14.25 -14.37 9.68
C ARG A 32 -13.70 -13.41 8.62
N ASN A 33 -13.33 -13.90 7.44
CA ASN A 33 -12.87 -13.04 6.34
C ASN A 33 -14.01 -12.20 5.75
N ALA A 34 -15.19 -12.79 5.56
CA ALA A 34 -16.38 -12.11 5.09
C ALA A 34 -16.79 -11.01 6.08
N GLU A 35 -16.78 -11.30 7.38
CA GLU A 35 -17.11 -10.31 8.42
C GLU A 35 -16.11 -9.14 8.42
N ARG A 36 -14.80 -9.42 8.38
CA ARG A 36 -13.79 -8.34 8.26
C ARG A 36 -13.97 -7.52 6.98
N ARG A 37 -14.39 -8.15 5.88
CA ARG A 37 -14.67 -7.44 4.61
C ARG A 37 -15.91 -6.56 4.75
N ARG A 38 -16.98 -7.07 5.37
CA ARG A 38 -18.21 -6.31 5.66
C ARG A 38 -17.93 -5.13 6.58
N GLN A 39 -17.19 -5.33 7.67
CA GLN A 39 -16.80 -4.25 8.57
C GLN A 39 -16.03 -3.15 7.84
N ARG A 40 -15.06 -3.51 7.00
CA ARG A 40 -14.33 -2.52 6.18
C ARG A 40 -15.23 -1.80 5.18
N GLN A 41 -16.23 -2.47 4.63
CA GLN A 41 -17.21 -1.83 3.75
C GLN A 41 -18.09 -0.85 4.52
N LEU A 42 -18.59 -1.24 5.69
CA LEU A 42 -19.39 -0.38 6.56
C LEU A 42 -18.57 0.82 7.04
N THR A 43 -17.33 0.65 7.48
CA THR A 43 -16.45 1.77 7.86
C THR A 43 -16.17 2.70 6.67
N LYS A 44 -15.98 2.16 5.46
CA LYS A 44 -15.82 2.99 4.25
C LYS A 44 -17.09 3.75 3.90
N GLN A 45 -18.26 3.13 4.04
CA GLN A 45 -19.56 3.77 3.80
C GLN A 45 -19.85 4.84 4.86
N ALA A 46 -19.60 4.55 6.13
CA ALA A 46 -19.74 5.51 7.22
C ALA A 46 -18.78 6.70 7.04
N ALA A 47 -17.51 6.46 6.72
CA ALA A 47 -16.55 7.53 6.42
C ALA A 47 -16.93 8.36 5.19
N LEU A 48 -17.64 7.77 4.23
CA LEU A 48 -18.18 8.47 3.07
C LEU A 48 -19.40 9.33 3.42
N ALA A 49 -20.25 8.84 4.33
CA ALA A 49 -21.46 9.53 4.80
C ALA A 49 -21.16 10.69 5.77
N GLU A 50 -20.23 10.49 6.70
CA GLU A 50 -19.82 11.50 7.71
C GLU A 50 -19.10 12.71 7.10
N ASN A 51 -18.50 12.55 5.90
CA ASN A 51 -17.88 13.66 5.21
C ASN A 51 -18.04 13.50 3.68
N PRO A 52 -19.17 13.98 3.11
CA PRO A 52 -19.43 13.85 1.69
C PRO A 52 -18.41 14.63 0.82
N VAL A 53 -17.71 15.62 1.40
CA VAL A 53 -16.63 16.36 0.73
C VAL A 53 -15.38 15.48 0.58
N LEU A 54 -15.00 14.70 1.58
CA LEU A 54 -13.96 13.65 1.48
C LEU A 54 -14.38 12.54 0.50
N GLY A 55 -15.68 12.23 0.45
CA GLY A 55 -16.29 11.35 -0.54
C GLY A 55 -16.13 11.82 -1.97
N LEU A 56 -16.35 13.10 -2.21
CA LEU A 56 -16.19 13.75 -3.51
C LEU A 56 -14.70 13.87 -3.89
N ILE A 57 -13.82 14.16 -2.93
CA ILE A 57 -12.35 14.19 -3.13
C ILE A 57 -11.76 12.79 -3.38
N ARG A 58 -12.41 11.72 -2.91
CA ARG A 58 -11.95 10.33 -3.09
C ARG A 58 -12.62 9.62 -4.26
N GLY A 59 -13.90 9.91 -4.54
CA GLY A 59 -14.71 9.33 -5.60
C GLY A 59 -14.68 10.11 -6.92
N LYS A 60 -14.37 11.41 -6.87
CA LYS A 60 -14.23 12.29 -8.05
C LYS A 60 -12.82 12.84 -8.21
N ARG A 61 -11.82 12.15 -7.66
CA ARG A 61 -10.48 12.19 -8.26
C ARG A 61 -10.48 11.24 -9.44
N GLU A 62 -11.13 11.65 -10.52
CA GLU A 62 -10.78 11.23 -11.88
C GLU A 62 -9.25 11.22 -11.93
N GLY A 63 -8.68 10.02 -12.06
CA GLY A 63 -7.34 9.64 -11.60
C GLY A 63 -6.44 10.81 -11.25
N ALA A 64 -6.34 11.18 -9.95
CA ALA A 64 -5.36 12.18 -9.54
C ALA A 64 -4.03 11.77 -10.12
N MET A 65 -3.59 12.58 -11.08
CA MET A 65 -2.48 12.27 -11.96
C MET A 65 -1.27 12.20 -11.05
N ARG A 66 -0.90 10.98 -10.63
CA ARG A 66 0.03 10.79 -9.52
C ARG A 66 1.41 11.23 -9.98
N ARG A 67 2.15 11.92 -9.12
CA ARG A 67 3.55 12.25 -9.37
C ARG A 67 4.41 11.00 -9.30
N CYS A 68 5.21 10.78 -10.32
CA CYS A 68 6.21 9.73 -10.38
C CYS A 68 7.33 10.02 -9.37
N GLY A 69 7.73 9.01 -8.59
CA GLY A 69 8.79 9.16 -7.59
C GLY A 69 10.20 9.32 -8.18
N ASN A 70 10.43 8.84 -9.40
CA ASN A 70 11.78 8.87 -10.00
C ASN A 70 11.99 10.12 -10.86
N CYS A 71 10.97 10.56 -11.62
CA CYS A 71 11.09 11.72 -12.53
C CYS A 71 10.24 12.93 -12.15
N GLY A 72 9.37 12.82 -11.14
CA GLY A 72 8.54 13.93 -10.70
C GLY A 72 7.42 14.33 -11.66
N GLN A 73 7.23 13.65 -12.80
CA GLN A 73 6.13 13.95 -13.74
C GLN A 73 4.81 13.31 -13.30
N LEU A 74 3.70 13.91 -13.69
CA LEU A 74 2.36 13.40 -13.36
C LEU A 74 1.94 12.35 -14.40
N GLY A 75 1.19 11.34 -13.98
CA GLY A 75 0.42 10.45 -14.88
C GLY A 75 0.97 9.03 -15.01
N HIS A 76 2.15 8.75 -14.46
CA HIS A 76 2.70 7.41 -14.39
C HIS A 76 3.34 7.11 -13.03
N MET A 77 3.43 5.82 -12.71
CA MET A 77 4.08 5.34 -11.49
C MET A 77 5.58 5.14 -11.73
N LYS A 78 6.39 5.15 -10.66
CA LYS A 78 7.84 4.89 -10.74
C LYS A 78 8.22 3.55 -11.39
N THR A 79 7.30 2.58 -11.29
CA THR A 79 7.42 1.22 -11.85
C THR A 79 6.91 1.12 -13.29
N ASN A 80 6.42 2.20 -13.87
CA ASN A 80 5.94 2.20 -15.25
C ASN A 80 7.09 2.54 -16.20
N LYS A 81 7.21 1.81 -17.31
CA LYS A 81 8.22 2.02 -18.36
C LYS A 81 8.08 3.37 -19.10
N ASN A 82 6.92 4.01 -18.99
CA ASN A 82 6.68 5.38 -19.46
C ASN A 82 7.46 6.42 -18.65
N CYS A 83 8.01 6.07 -17.49
CA CYS A 83 8.90 6.96 -16.76
C CYS A 83 10.22 7.11 -17.52
N PRO A 84 10.67 8.32 -17.88
CA PRO A 84 11.94 8.54 -18.57
C PRO A 84 13.16 8.07 -17.75
N LYS A 85 12.96 7.97 -16.43
CA LYS A 85 13.94 7.52 -15.43
C LYS A 85 13.65 6.08 -14.96
N PHE A 86 12.86 5.30 -15.72
CA PHE A 86 12.52 3.92 -15.32
C PHE A 86 13.76 3.04 -15.26
N TYR A 87 14.52 2.96 -16.35
CA TYR A 87 15.68 2.07 -16.46
C TYR A 87 16.84 2.52 -15.57
N LEU A 88 17.09 3.82 -15.45
CA LEU A 88 18.17 4.33 -14.60
C LEU A 88 17.98 4.01 -13.10
N MET A 89 16.74 3.94 -12.61
CA MET A 89 16.47 3.79 -11.17
C MET A 89 15.82 2.45 -10.78
N ASN A 90 15.33 1.65 -11.74
CA ASN A 90 14.73 0.34 -11.48
C ASN A 90 15.49 -0.81 -12.16
N ASP A 91 16.59 -0.56 -12.87
CA ASP A 91 17.47 -1.62 -13.36
C ASP A 91 18.25 -2.22 -12.17
N PRO A 92 18.20 -3.56 -11.97
CA PRO A 92 18.97 -4.25 -10.95
C PRO A 92 20.48 -3.93 -10.98
N LEU A 93 21.04 -3.57 -12.14
CA LEU A 93 22.47 -3.26 -12.28
C LEU A 93 22.85 -1.89 -11.73
N HIS A 94 21.94 -0.91 -11.75
CA HIS A 94 22.26 0.45 -11.31
C HIS A 94 22.24 0.62 -9.78
N ASN A 95 21.64 -0.33 -9.07
CA ASN A 95 21.51 -0.35 -7.61
C ASN A 95 22.76 -0.94 -6.90
N LEU A 96 23.81 -1.28 -7.65
CA LEU A 96 25.07 -1.84 -7.15
C LEU A 96 26.25 -0.84 -7.20
N THR A 97 26.05 0.38 -7.70
CA THR A 97 27.15 1.31 -8.03
C THR A 97 27.37 2.43 -7.00
N GLU A 98 26.71 2.44 -5.84
CA GLU A 98 27.07 3.40 -4.78
C GLU A 98 28.24 2.87 -3.91
N LEU A 99 29.46 3.08 -4.40
CA LEU A 99 30.62 3.33 -3.54
C LEU A 99 30.92 4.85 -3.59
N PRO A 100 31.11 5.53 -2.45
CA PRO A 100 31.31 6.97 -2.43
C PRO A 100 32.78 7.31 -2.69
N PRO A 101 33.11 8.18 -3.67
CA PRO A 101 34.37 8.91 -3.64
C PRO A 101 34.17 10.20 -2.84
N THR A 102 34.88 10.27 -1.73
CA THR A 102 35.08 11.41 -0.85
C THR A 102 35.75 12.59 -1.58
N LEU A 103 35.07 13.77 -1.59
CA LEU A 103 35.57 15.18 -1.49
C LEU A 103 36.76 15.68 -2.38
N PRO A 104 37.08 17.01 -2.48
CA PRO A 104 36.51 18.22 -1.86
C PRO A 104 36.26 19.44 -2.80
N THR A 105 35.60 20.49 -2.23
CA THR A 105 35.68 21.98 -2.51
C THR A 105 35.34 22.51 -3.93
N ASP A 106 34.55 23.58 -4.13
CA ASP A 106 34.69 24.93 -3.56
C ASP A 106 33.38 25.74 -3.42
N THR A 107 33.27 26.39 -2.27
CA THR A 107 33.04 27.84 -2.08
C THR A 107 32.15 28.60 -3.08
N SER A 108 30.93 28.92 -2.66
CA SER A 108 30.40 30.30 -2.83
C SER A 108 29.38 30.62 -1.75
N SER A 109 29.82 31.54 -0.90
CA SER A 109 29.12 32.22 0.17
C SER A 109 27.88 32.95 -0.34
N SER A 110 26.75 32.82 0.37
CA SER A 110 25.77 33.90 0.54
C SER A 110 24.88 33.59 1.75
N SER A 111 25.32 34.14 2.88
CA SER A 111 24.54 34.34 4.09
C SER A 111 23.46 35.39 3.84
N GLN A 112 22.25 35.16 4.36
CA GLN A 112 21.46 36.12 5.14
C GLN A 112 20.10 35.50 5.52
N THR A 113 19.99 34.97 6.75
CA THR A 113 19.38 35.59 7.95
C THR A 113 17.85 35.54 7.98
N SER A 114 17.30 34.64 8.80
CA SER A 114 15.94 34.71 9.33
C SER A 114 16.02 34.83 10.85
N PRO A 115 15.45 35.87 11.49
CA PRO A 115 15.38 35.91 12.95
C PRO A 115 14.26 34.97 13.43
N ASN A 116 14.63 34.02 14.29
CA ASN A 116 13.71 33.21 15.08
C ASN A 116 13.46 33.95 16.40
N VAL A 117 12.25 34.44 16.64
CA VAL A 117 11.83 34.86 17.97
C VAL A 117 10.97 33.75 18.58
N LYS A 118 11.59 32.97 19.45
CA LYS A 118 10.94 32.14 20.47
C LYS A 118 11.12 32.83 21.82
N GLU A 119 10.11 33.55 22.26
CA GLU A 119 9.72 33.77 23.65
C GLU A 119 8.39 34.53 23.57
N ILE A 120 7.32 34.09 24.24
CA ILE A 120 7.01 34.53 25.60
C ILE A 120 6.32 33.40 26.36
N LYS A 121 6.84 33.11 27.56
CA LYS A 121 6.17 32.40 28.64
C LYS A 121 5.22 33.35 29.38
N GLY A 122 4.09 32.81 29.85
CA GLY A 122 3.47 33.21 31.11
C GLY A 122 2.39 34.29 31.03
N LEU A 123 1.13 33.87 31.06
CA LEU A 123 0.11 34.22 32.06
C LEU A 123 -1.08 33.27 31.90
#